data_AF-A0A3M1Q751-F1
#
_entry.id   AF-A0A3M1Q751-F1
#
_cell.length_a   1.000
_cell.length_b   1.000
_cell.length_c   1.000
_cell.angle_alpha   90.00
_cell.angle_beta   90.00
_cell.angle_gamma   90.00
#
_symmetry.space_group_name_H-M   'P 1'
#
loop_
_entity.id
_entity.type
_entity.pdbx_description
1 polymer ?
#
loop_
_entity_poly.entity_id
_entity_poly.type
_entity_poly.pdbx_seq_one_letter_code
_entity_poly.pdbx_strand_id
1 'polypeptide(L)'
;MQPLSLTDTIVALSTAWRPAPLGIVRISGPQAFQIAARACGLTPPHGEHRPRSVPEILDLEDIRAPADVLWFFAPRSYTGQDLVELHTIGSLPLLRIVCERLLAAGARRAGPGEFTARAFLNGRLTADAVDDVASRINARTSADLQRTSRRSATGRERLRATIEQRILELLALVEAGIDFVDEEDIRLVTPAEAAGRIDSILDDLDSLRDAARSYDLSDRPHIALAGLPNAGKSTLFNALVGSQRAIVSPVIGTTRDVISAEIDIAGRTVVLQDCAGLGGSPGEIELAAFLQAERAADAADLVMWVHRNDAPWSADEENLFRGIDHARRLLVISQSDRPAATDPTQPTTADADVVVSALQDRSVDHLRDALASRLERIEDCAPTDALQAISDRLRDAHKLLNLAGDEGMIPNPELLAAELRDALERLSSIGRSDAPDRVLGLIYSRFCVGK
;
A
#
# COMPACT_ATOMS: atom_id res chain seq x y z
N MET A 1 17.93 15.65 13.00
CA MET A 1 18.32 14.26 12.70
C MET A 1 19.82 14.22 12.51
N GLN A 2 20.54 13.25 13.09
CA GLN A 2 21.93 13.00 12.67
C GLN A 2 21.92 12.56 11.19
N PRO A 3 22.86 13.03 10.36
CA PRO A 3 22.94 12.60 8.97
C PRO A 3 23.20 11.09 8.90
N LEU A 4 22.50 10.41 7.99
CA LEU A 4 22.75 9.00 7.68
C LEU A 4 24.20 8.82 7.27
N SER A 5 24.95 8.03 8.04
CA SER A 5 26.27 7.55 7.65
C SER A 5 26.14 6.10 7.19
N LEU A 6 26.73 5.78 6.03
CA LEU A 6 26.85 4.38 5.57
C LEU A 6 28.15 3.72 6.08
N THR A 7 29.01 4.48 6.75
CA THR A 7 30.35 4.05 7.17
C THR A 7 30.40 3.54 8.60
N ASP A 8 29.36 3.77 9.38
CA ASP A 8 29.22 3.24 10.74
C ASP A 8 28.47 1.91 10.76
N THR A 9 28.59 1.18 11.87
CA THR A 9 27.89 -0.09 12.09
C THR A 9 26.76 0.10 13.08
N ILE A 10 25.55 -0.32 12.71
CA ILE A 10 24.34 -0.17 13.52
C ILE A 10 23.87 -1.47 14.14
N VAL A 11 23.22 -1.37 15.29
CA VAL A 11 22.59 -2.49 16.00
C VAL A 11 21.17 -2.14 16.44
N ALA A 12 20.26 -3.11 16.37
CA ALA A 12 18.93 -3.03 16.96
C ALA A 12 18.32 -4.40 17.23
N LEU A 13 17.26 -4.41 18.05
CA LEU A 13 16.36 -5.55 18.21
C LEU A 13 15.44 -5.64 16.98
N SER A 14 15.40 -6.78 16.29
CA SER A 14 14.54 -7.01 15.11
C SER A 14 13.25 -7.78 15.43
N THR A 15 13.00 -8.07 16.71
CA THR A 15 11.84 -8.81 17.23
C THR A 15 11.03 -7.93 18.19
N ALA A 16 9.77 -8.31 18.46
CA ALA A 16 8.97 -7.62 19.46
C ALA A 16 9.55 -7.82 20.88
N TRP A 17 9.37 -6.83 21.75
CA TRP A 17 9.93 -6.76 23.10
C TRP A 17 9.26 -7.68 24.14
N ARG A 18 8.33 -8.54 23.72
CA ARG A 18 7.60 -9.45 24.61
C ARG A 18 8.40 -10.74 24.84
N PRO A 19 8.25 -11.40 26.00
CA PRO A 19 8.78 -12.74 26.21
C PRO A 19 8.36 -13.67 25.07
N ALA A 20 9.33 -14.26 24.39
CA ALA A 20 9.09 -15.09 23.22
C ALA A 20 10.13 -16.23 23.13
N PRO A 21 9.81 -17.34 22.44
CA PRO A 21 10.78 -18.40 22.17
C PRO A 21 12.01 -17.92 21.39
N LEU A 22 11.89 -16.80 20.66
CA LEU A 22 12.93 -16.25 19.80
C LEU A 22 13.04 -14.74 19.98
N GLY A 23 14.27 -14.27 20.12
CA GLY A 23 14.68 -12.88 20.11
C GLY A 23 15.84 -12.70 19.14
N ILE A 24 15.72 -11.71 18.26
CA ILE A 24 16.72 -11.44 17.22
C ILE A 24 17.34 -10.06 17.46
N VAL A 25 18.66 -10.02 17.59
CA VAL A 25 19.46 -8.79 17.55
C VAL A 25 20.20 -8.75 16.22
N ARG A 26 20.04 -7.67 15.47
CA ARG A 26 20.63 -7.48 14.14
C ARG A 26 21.69 -6.40 14.17
N ILE A 27 22.82 -6.66 13.52
CA ILE A 27 23.96 -5.76 13.38
C ILE A 27 24.26 -5.60 11.89
N SER A 28 24.47 -4.38 11.39
CA SER A 28 24.83 -4.17 9.99
C SER A 28 25.79 -3.00 9.79
N GLY A 29 26.80 -3.20 8.94
CA GLY A 29 27.82 -2.20 8.61
C GLY A 29 29.19 -2.81 8.43
N PRO A 30 30.22 -2.00 8.09
CA PRO A 30 31.55 -2.48 7.71
C PRO A 30 32.30 -3.20 8.85
N GLN A 31 31.91 -3.00 10.10
CA GLN A 31 32.53 -3.64 11.27
C GLN A 31 31.62 -4.68 11.94
N ALA A 32 30.50 -5.06 11.31
CA ALA A 32 29.50 -5.96 11.90
C ALA A 32 30.11 -7.25 12.45
N PHE A 33 31.00 -7.89 11.68
CA PHE A 33 31.63 -9.14 12.09
C PHE A 33 32.63 -8.96 13.24
N GLN A 34 33.44 -7.92 13.18
CA GLN A 34 34.45 -7.62 14.19
C GLN A 34 33.82 -7.21 15.53
N ILE A 35 32.69 -6.49 15.47
CA ILE A 35 31.91 -6.12 16.65
C ILE A 35 31.25 -7.35 17.26
N ALA A 36 30.59 -8.19 16.45
CA ALA A 36 29.97 -9.43 16.93
C ALA A 36 30.99 -10.37 17.59
N ALA A 37 32.18 -10.50 16.98
CA ALA A 37 33.27 -11.31 17.51
C ALA A 37 33.75 -10.82 18.89
N ARG A 38 34.02 -9.52 19.01
CA ARG A 38 34.53 -8.93 20.28
C ARG A 38 33.47 -8.88 21.38
N ALA A 39 32.23 -8.55 21.04
CA ALA A 39 31.16 -8.32 22.02
C ALA A 39 30.60 -9.61 22.61
N CYS A 40 30.50 -10.66 21.79
CA CYS A 40 29.81 -11.91 22.11
C CYS A 40 30.71 -13.15 22.05
N GLY A 41 32.03 -12.98 21.91
CA GLY A 41 32.99 -14.10 21.85
C GLY A 41 32.86 -14.99 20.61
N LEU A 42 32.35 -14.43 19.50
CA LEU A 42 32.05 -15.19 18.29
C LEU A 42 33.26 -15.30 17.35
N THR A 43 33.29 -16.37 16.55
CA THR A 43 34.32 -16.54 15.50
C THR A 43 33.69 -16.32 14.12
N PRO A 44 34.02 -15.22 13.41
CA PRO A 44 33.50 -15.00 12.07
C PRO A 44 33.91 -16.13 11.12
N PRO A 45 32.99 -16.64 10.28
CA PRO A 45 33.32 -17.71 9.36
C PRO A 45 34.38 -17.27 8.34
N HIS A 46 35.39 -18.11 8.15
CA HIS A 46 36.41 -17.97 7.11
C HIS A 46 36.01 -18.76 5.84
N GLY A 47 36.38 -18.25 4.67
CA GLY A 47 36.17 -18.92 3.38
C GLY A 47 35.00 -18.35 2.57
N GLU A 48 34.24 -19.21 1.88
CA GLU A 48 33.22 -18.79 0.90
C GLU A 48 32.21 -17.76 1.45
N HIS A 49 32.05 -16.65 0.72
CA HIS A 49 31.11 -15.55 0.95
C HIS A 49 29.65 -15.94 0.62
N ARG A 50 29.11 -16.91 1.38
CA ARG A 50 27.70 -17.31 1.35
C ARG A 50 27.10 -17.12 2.73
N PRO A 51 25.79 -16.83 2.84
CA PRO A 51 25.12 -16.78 4.14
C PRO A 51 25.31 -18.10 4.91
N ARG A 52 25.64 -18.01 6.20
CA ARG A 52 25.83 -19.18 7.08
C ARG A 52 25.06 -19.01 8.37
N SER A 53 24.47 -20.10 8.86
CA SER A 53 23.94 -20.20 10.22
C SER A 53 24.84 -21.13 11.02
N VAL A 54 25.30 -20.67 12.18
CA VAL A 54 26.19 -21.43 13.07
C VAL A 54 25.62 -21.39 14.48
N PRO A 55 25.35 -22.54 15.12
CA PRO A 55 24.99 -22.57 16.53
C PRO A 55 26.22 -22.20 17.37
N GLU A 56 26.05 -21.20 18.23
CA GLU A 56 27.11 -20.60 19.04
C GLU A 56 26.63 -20.38 20.47
N ILE A 57 27.57 -20.15 21.39
CA ILE A 57 27.28 -19.67 22.74
C ILE A 57 27.77 -18.23 22.82
N LEU A 58 26.84 -17.30 22.99
CA LEU A 58 27.16 -15.89 23.22
C LEU A 58 27.86 -15.78 24.58
N ASP A 59 29.10 -15.30 24.57
CA ASP A 59 29.86 -14.95 25.76
C ASP A 59 29.57 -13.50 26.14
N LEU A 60 28.70 -13.32 27.15
CA LEU A 60 28.24 -12.02 27.65
C LEU A 60 28.81 -11.77 29.07
N GLU A 61 30.06 -12.18 29.29
CA GLU A 61 30.77 -12.13 30.57
C GLU A 61 30.17 -13.11 31.59
N ASP A 62 29.33 -12.64 32.51
CA ASP A 62 28.73 -13.46 33.57
C ASP A 62 27.60 -14.37 33.05
N ILE A 63 27.18 -14.17 31.80
CA ILE A 63 26.06 -14.88 31.19
C ILE A 63 26.53 -15.57 29.90
N ARG A 64 26.22 -16.86 29.78
CA ARG A 64 26.35 -17.62 28.55
C ARG A 64 24.98 -17.97 28.01
N ALA A 65 24.72 -17.63 26.76
CA ALA A 65 23.42 -17.86 26.13
C ALA A 65 23.58 -18.62 24.81
N PRO A 66 22.86 -19.74 24.60
CA PRO A 66 22.83 -20.37 23.30
C PRO A 66 22.16 -19.45 22.28
N ALA A 67 22.72 -19.40 21.08
CA ALA A 67 22.17 -18.65 19.96
C ALA A 67 22.51 -19.31 18.62
N ASP A 68 21.62 -19.18 17.65
CA ASP A 68 21.96 -19.40 16.24
C ASP A 68 22.45 -18.08 15.66
N VAL A 69 23.67 -18.05 15.13
CA VAL A 69 24.28 -16.84 14.56
C VAL A 69 24.27 -16.93 13.05
N LEU A 70 23.56 -16.00 12.42
CA LEU A 70 23.50 -15.89 10.97
C LEU A 70 24.45 -14.80 10.49
N TRP A 71 25.34 -15.17 9.58
CA TRP A 71 26.34 -14.31 8.96
C TRP A 71 25.96 -14.07 7.50
N PHE A 72 25.77 -12.80 7.14
CA PHE A 72 25.48 -12.37 5.78
C PHE A 72 26.61 -11.47 5.29
N PHE A 73 27.20 -11.83 4.15
CA PHE A 73 28.32 -11.11 3.55
C PHE A 73 27.83 -10.12 2.52
N ALA A 74 28.36 -8.90 2.51
CA ALA A 74 28.12 -7.95 1.43
C ALA A 74 28.49 -8.55 0.06
N PRO A 75 27.74 -8.26 -1.02
CA PRO A 75 26.48 -7.49 -1.07
C PRO A 75 25.22 -8.33 -0.79
N ARG A 76 25.37 -9.61 -0.41
CA ARG A 76 24.30 -10.60 -0.25
C ARG A 76 23.65 -10.55 1.13
N SER A 77 23.18 -9.37 1.50
CA SER A 77 22.42 -9.14 2.73
C SER A 77 21.20 -8.25 2.46
N TYR A 78 20.38 -8.06 3.49
CA TYR A 78 19.23 -7.15 3.43
C TYR A 78 19.66 -5.72 3.13
N THR A 79 20.63 -5.19 3.87
CA THR A 79 21.13 -3.81 3.73
C THR A 79 22.13 -3.66 2.59
N GLY A 80 22.67 -4.76 2.03
CA GLY A 80 23.80 -4.73 1.08
C GLY A 80 25.17 -4.63 1.76
N GLN A 81 25.22 -4.52 3.09
CA GLN A 81 26.46 -4.50 3.89
C GLN A 81 26.67 -5.85 4.60
N ASP A 82 27.82 -6.03 5.24
CA ASP A 82 27.98 -7.15 6.18
C ASP A 82 26.92 -7.04 7.28
N LEU A 83 26.26 -8.16 7.58
CA LEU A 83 25.14 -8.22 8.50
C LEU A 83 25.21 -9.49 9.33
N VAL A 84 25.00 -9.35 10.65
CA VAL A 84 24.96 -10.46 11.60
C VAL A 84 23.60 -10.44 12.30
N GLU A 85 22.97 -11.60 12.42
CA GLU A 85 21.79 -11.79 13.26
C GLU A 85 22.09 -12.78 14.37
N LEU A 86 21.81 -12.38 15.62
CA LEU A 86 21.93 -13.21 16.80
C LEU A 86 20.53 -13.69 17.19
N HIS A 87 20.23 -14.97 16.93
CA HIS A 87 18.96 -15.60 17.24
C HIS A 87 19.07 -16.32 18.57
N THR A 88 18.57 -15.72 19.64
CA THR A 88 18.57 -16.30 20.99
C THR A 88 17.16 -16.35 21.56
N ILE A 89 16.98 -16.71 22.82
CA ILE A 89 15.67 -16.66 23.46
C ILE A 89 15.20 -15.20 23.61
N GLY A 90 13.92 -14.95 23.40
CA GLY A 90 13.30 -13.62 23.49
C GLY A 90 13.13 -13.14 24.93
N SER A 91 14.22 -13.01 25.68
CA SER A 91 14.24 -12.51 27.06
C SER A 91 14.74 -11.07 27.08
N LEU A 92 13.91 -10.13 27.52
CA LEU A 92 14.25 -8.70 27.49
C LEU A 92 15.56 -8.35 28.22
N PRO A 93 15.86 -8.90 29.43
CA PRO A 93 17.16 -8.70 30.07
C PRO A 93 18.34 -9.20 29.23
N LEU A 94 18.23 -10.39 28.65
CA LEU A 94 19.29 -10.97 27.80
C LEU A 94 19.53 -10.10 26.55
N LEU A 95 18.45 -9.74 25.85
CA LEU A 95 18.51 -8.93 24.64
C LEU A 95 19.10 -7.53 24.92
N ARG A 96 18.82 -6.94 26.09
CA ARG A 96 19.43 -5.67 26.52
C ARG A 96 20.93 -5.82 26.71
N ILE A 97 21.37 -6.85 27.42
CA ILE A 97 22.80 -7.13 27.64
C ILE A 97 23.53 -7.30 26.30
N VAL A 98 22.97 -8.11 25.39
CA VAL A 98 23.53 -8.28 24.03
C VAL A 98 23.65 -6.93 23.32
N CYS A 99 22.59 -6.12 23.31
CA CYS A 99 22.63 -4.80 22.67
C CYS A 99 23.67 -3.88 23.32
N GLU A 100 23.75 -3.81 24.64
CA GLU A 100 24.69 -2.95 25.38
C GLU A 100 26.14 -3.35 25.10
N ARG A 101 26.44 -4.65 25.04
CA ARG A 101 27.75 -5.18 24.67
C ARG A 101 28.15 -4.78 23.26
N LEU A 102 27.23 -4.89 22.31
CA LEU A 102 27.45 -4.50 20.91
C LEU A 102 27.71 -3.00 20.78
N LEU A 103 26.98 -2.18 21.55
CA LEU A 103 27.20 -0.73 21.60
C LEU A 103 28.57 -0.40 22.21
N ALA A 104 28.95 -1.05 23.31
CA ALA A 104 30.25 -0.87 23.95
C ALA A 104 31.42 -1.31 23.03
N ALA A 105 31.20 -2.29 22.17
CA ALA A 105 32.18 -2.76 21.19
C ALA A 105 32.28 -1.87 19.93
N GLY A 106 31.47 -0.82 19.81
CA GLY A 106 31.58 0.19 18.75
C GLY A 106 30.40 0.26 17.77
N ALA A 107 29.33 -0.51 17.97
CA ALA A 107 28.10 -0.29 17.20
C ALA A 107 27.36 0.97 17.68
N ARG A 108 26.62 1.61 16.79
CA ARG A 108 25.65 2.66 17.13
C ARG A 108 24.24 2.07 17.16
N ARG A 109 23.35 2.62 18.00
CA ARG A 109 21.92 2.29 17.92
C ARG A 109 21.35 2.71 16.57
N ALA A 110 20.68 1.80 15.88
CA ALA A 110 19.97 2.14 14.65
C ALA A 110 18.82 3.11 14.94
N GLY A 111 18.58 4.05 14.03
CA GLY A 111 17.36 4.84 13.99
C GLY A 111 16.15 4.03 13.50
N PRO A 112 14.93 4.59 13.60
CA PRO A 112 13.73 4.02 12.99
C PRO A 112 13.95 3.80 11.48
N GLY A 113 13.62 2.62 10.95
CA GLY A 113 13.74 2.37 9.50
C GLY A 113 15.17 2.32 8.93
N GLU A 114 16.22 2.47 9.75
CA GLU A 114 17.57 2.72 9.23
C GLU A 114 18.13 1.52 8.43
N PHE A 115 17.76 0.28 8.78
CA PHE A 115 18.16 -0.89 7.98
C PHE A 115 17.50 -0.88 6.60
N THR A 116 16.21 -0.55 6.52
CA THR A 116 15.48 -0.38 5.26
C THR A 116 16.05 0.80 4.44
N ALA A 117 16.39 1.92 5.09
CA ALA A 117 17.05 3.06 4.45
C ALA A 117 18.40 2.68 3.81
N ARG A 118 19.23 1.92 4.54
CA ARG A 118 20.51 1.41 3.99
C ARG A 118 20.29 0.45 2.83
N ALA A 119 19.26 -0.39 2.89
CA ALA A 119 18.91 -1.29 1.79
C ALA A 119 18.52 -0.50 0.52
N PHE A 120 17.74 0.57 0.65
CA PHE A 120 17.42 1.47 -0.46
C PHE A 120 18.67 2.18 -1.01
N LEU A 121 19.48 2.78 -0.12
CA LEU A 121 20.69 3.52 -0.52
C LEU A 121 21.76 2.63 -1.19
N ASN A 122 21.84 1.36 -0.81
CA ASN A 122 22.74 0.38 -1.43
C ASN A 122 22.11 -0.33 -2.65
N GLY A 123 20.96 0.14 -3.16
CA GLY A 123 20.29 -0.41 -4.34
C GLY A 123 19.71 -1.82 -4.15
N ARG A 124 19.51 -2.25 -2.90
CA ARG A 124 18.87 -3.55 -2.57
C ARG A 124 17.35 -3.48 -2.66
N LEU A 125 16.78 -2.29 -2.46
CA LEU A 125 15.35 -2.03 -2.55
C LEU A 125 15.10 -0.84 -3.49
N THR A 126 14.05 -0.92 -4.30
CA THR A 126 13.49 0.23 -5.02
C THR A 126 12.58 1.03 -4.09
N ALA A 127 12.21 2.26 -4.46
CA ALA A 127 11.28 3.08 -3.68
C ALA A 127 9.95 2.34 -3.46
N ASP A 128 9.41 1.70 -4.51
CA ASP A 128 8.18 0.90 -4.40
C ASP A 128 8.33 -0.29 -3.44
N ALA A 129 9.50 -0.95 -3.47
CA ALA A 129 9.76 -2.07 -2.56
C ALA A 129 9.83 -1.62 -1.09
N VAL A 130 10.28 -0.39 -0.82
CA VAL A 130 10.24 0.20 0.52
C VAL A 130 8.79 0.41 0.98
N ASP A 131 7.96 1.00 0.11
CA ASP A 131 6.54 1.25 0.39
C ASP A 131 5.77 -0.04 0.66
N ASP A 132 6.06 -1.08 -0.12
CA ASP A 132 5.50 -2.41 0.05
C ASP A 132 5.89 -3.03 1.40
N VAL A 133 7.17 -2.97 1.77
CA VAL A 133 7.63 -3.50 3.07
C VAL A 133 6.96 -2.74 4.23
N ALA A 134 6.86 -1.40 4.13
CA ALA A 134 6.21 -0.56 5.14
C ALA A 134 4.74 -0.95 5.32
N SER A 135 4.04 -1.14 4.20
CA SER A 135 2.61 -1.46 4.17
C SER A 135 2.34 -2.85 4.74
N ARG A 136 3.17 -3.85 4.42
CA ARG A 136 3.03 -5.22 4.96
C ARG A 136 3.32 -5.30 6.45
N ILE A 137 4.29 -4.53 6.95
CA ILE A 137 4.61 -4.49 8.39
C ILE A 137 3.47 -3.85 9.19
N ASN A 138 2.83 -2.82 8.63
CA ASN A 138 1.76 -2.08 9.30
C ASN A 138 0.37 -2.64 9.05
N ALA A 139 0.23 -3.63 8.17
CA ALA A 139 -1.03 -4.30 7.89
C ALA A 139 -1.62 -4.91 9.17
N ARG A 140 -2.87 -4.59 9.48
CA ARG A 140 -3.56 -5.06 10.69
C ARG A 140 -4.55 -6.18 10.37
N THR A 141 -5.03 -6.23 9.13
CA THR A 141 -5.99 -7.22 8.65
C THR A 141 -5.43 -8.02 7.47
N SER A 142 -6.05 -9.16 7.20
CA SER A 142 -5.75 -9.96 6.00
C SER A 142 -6.09 -9.21 4.70
N ALA A 143 -7.09 -8.32 4.74
CA ALA A 143 -7.43 -7.41 3.65
C ALA A 143 -6.33 -6.38 3.39
N ASP A 144 -5.72 -5.80 4.42
CA ASP A 144 -4.56 -4.89 4.28
C ASP A 144 -3.38 -5.60 3.61
N LEU A 145 -3.12 -6.86 3.97
CA LEU A 145 -2.09 -7.69 3.35
C LEU A 145 -2.44 -8.04 1.89
N GLN A 146 -3.71 -8.30 1.57
CA GLN A 146 -4.17 -8.56 0.19
C GLN A 146 -4.10 -7.31 -0.67
N ARG A 147 -4.51 -6.14 -0.16
CA ARG A 147 -4.37 -4.83 -0.82
C ARG A 147 -2.89 -4.53 -1.08
N THR A 148 -2.01 -4.78 -0.11
CA THR A 148 -0.55 -4.61 -0.29
C THR A 148 0.04 -5.60 -1.30
N SER A 149 -0.42 -6.86 -1.27
CA SER A 149 0.01 -7.88 -2.25
C SER A 149 -0.48 -7.58 -3.67
N ARG A 150 -1.61 -6.85 -3.81
CA ARG A 150 -2.14 -6.32 -5.07
C ARG A 150 -1.45 -5.03 -5.52
N ARG A 151 -0.96 -4.19 -4.59
CA ARG A 151 -0.08 -3.03 -4.87
C ARG A 151 1.29 -3.47 -5.41
N SER A 152 1.84 -4.56 -4.86
CA SER A 152 3.07 -5.21 -5.32
C SER A 152 2.94 -5.93 -6.68
N ALA A 153 1.88 -5.67 -7.45
CA ALA A 153 1.59 -6.36 -8.71
C ALA A 153 2.53 -5.89 -9.82
N THR A 154 3.67 -6.59 -9.90
CA THR A 154 4.70 -6.70 -10.94
C THR A 154 4.27 -6.55 -12.41
N GLY A 155 2.98 -6.52 -12.77
CA GLY A 155 2.51 -6.34 -14.15
C GLY A 155 2.63 -4.91 -14.66
N ARG A 156 2.22 -3.91 -13.86
CA ARG A 156 2.22 -2.49 -14.27
C ARG A 156 3.64 -1.93 -14.37
N GLU A 157 4.47 -2.27 -13.39
CA GLU A 157 5.87 -1.86 -13.36
C GLU A 157 6.65 -2.53 -14.49
N ARG A 158 6.43 -3.84 -14.75
CA ARG A 158 7.04 -4.52 -15.90
C ARG A 158 6.54 -3.95 -17.21
N LEU A 159 5.25 -3.63 -17.33
CA LEU A 159 4.69 -3.01 -18.53
C LEU A 159 5.28 -1.60 -18.74
N ARG A 160 5.36 -0.77 -17.69
CA ARG A 160 6.02 0.55 -17.75
C ARG A 160 7.48 0.42 -18.15
N ALA A 161 8.25 -0.45 -17.50
CA ALA A 161 9.66 -0.69 -17.83
C ALA A 161 9.82 -1.22 -19.27
N THR A 162 8.89 -2.05 -19.75
CA THR A 162 8.88 -2.52 -21.15
C THR A 162 8.62 -1.36 -22.11
N ILE A 163 7.66 -0.48 -21.80
CA ILE A 163 7.38 0.73 -22.58
C ILE A 163 8.60 1.65 -22.60
N GLU A 164 9.20 1.95 -21.45
CA GLU A 164 10.41 2.79 -21.32
C GLU A 164 11.57 2.23 -22.16
N GLN A 165 11.81 0.92 -22.07
CA GLN A 165 12.83 0.23 -22.85
C GLN A 165 12.58 0.35 -24.36
N ARG A 166 11.33 0.18 -24.81
CA ARG A 166 10.95 0.29 -26.23
C ARG A 166 11.09 1.71 -26.77
N ILE A 167 10.77 2.72 -25.96
CA ILE A 167 10.98 4.14 -26.31
C ILE A 167 12.47 4.44 -26.41
N LEU A 168 13.28 3.96 -25.46
CA LEU A 168 14.72 4.13 -25.47
C LEU A 168 15.38 3.47 -26.69
N GLU A 169 14.96 2.26 -27.05
CA GLU A 169 15.43 1.56 -28.25
C GLU A 169 15.07 2.30 -29.54
N LEU A 170 13.86 2.86 -29.63
CA LEU A 170 13.46 3.68 -30.78
C LEU A 170 14.27 4.99 -30.84
N LEU A 171 14.42 5.68 -29.70
CA LEU A 171 15.20 6.91 -29.61
C LEU A 171 16.66 6.68 -30.05
N ALA A 172 17.30 5.60 -29.61
CA ALA A 172 18.66 5.27 -30.00
C ALA A 172 18.81 5.05 -31.51
N LEU A 173 17.81 4.44 -32.16
CA LEU A 173 17.79 4.25 -33.61
C LEU A 173 17.58 5.55 -34.38
N VAL A 174 16.72 6.44 -33.86
CA VAL A 174 16.50 7.77 -34.45
C VAL A 174 17.75 8.64 -34.31
N GLU A 175 18.37 8.69 -33.13
CA GLU A 175 19.59 9.47 -32.88
C GLU A 175 20.79 8.96 -33.70
N ALA A 176 20.97 7.64 -33.81
CA ALA A 176 21.98 7.06 -34.69
C ALA A 176 21.78 7.47 -36.17
N GLY A 177 20.52 7.63 -36.59
CA GLY A 177 20.17 8.12 -37.91
C GLY A 177 20.34 9.62 -38.11
N ILE A 178 20.52 10.41 -37.05
CA ILE A 178 20.86 11.84 -37.12
C ILE A 178 22.39 12.00 -37.17
N ASP A 179 23.11 11.29 -36.28
CA ASP A 179 24.54 11.49 -36.07
C ASP A 179 25.42 10.84 -37.15
N PHE A 180 24.91 9.83 -37.85
CA PHE A 180 25.72 9.00 -38.75
C PHE A 180 25.06 8.71 -40.12
N VAL A 181 24.40 9.72 -40.69
CA VAL A 181 23.70 9.65 -42.00
C VAL A 181 24.60 9.14 -43.15
N ASP A 182 25.92 9.33 -43.04
CA ASP A 182 26.91 9.06 -44.10
C ASP A 182 27.66 7.71 -43.96
N GLU A 183 27.36 6.89 -42.94
CA GLU A 183 28.02 5.59 -42.73
C GLU A 183 27.21 4.43 -43.33
N GLU A 184 27.81 3.67 -44.26
CA GLU A 184 27.14 2.59 -45.02
C GLU A 184 26.67 1.40 -44.16
N ASP A 185 27.11 1.30 -42.90
CA ASP A 185 26.84 0.16 -42.00
C ASP A 185 25.72 0.40 -40.97
N ILE A 186 25.05 1.57 -41.00
CA ILE A 186 24.03 1.92 -39.99
C ILE A 186 22.62 1.69 -40.50
N ARG A 187 21.88 0.83 -39.79
CA ARG A 187 20.48 0.54 -40.09
C ARG A 187 19.59 1.68 -39.61
N LEU A 188 19.24 2.57 -40.53
CA LEU A 188 18.25 3.63 -40.32
C LEU A 188 16.85 3.03 -40.10
N VAL A 189 16.10 3.56 -39.13
CA VAL A 189 14.67 3.27 -38.99
C VAL A 189 13.91 4.05 -40.04
N THR A 190 13.06 3.36 -40.80
CA THR A 190 12.18 4.03 -41.77
C THR A 190 11.02 4.73 -41.06
N PRO A 191 10.45 5.80 -41.64
CA PRO A 191 9.25 6.46 -41.12
C PRO A 191 8.09 5.49 -40.81
N ALA A 192 7.87 4.51 -41.68
CA ALA A 192 6.82 3.51 -41.49
C ALA A 192 7.12 2.54 -40.31
N GLU A 193 8.39 2.16 -40.11
CA GLU A 193 8.80 1.35 -38.95
C GLU A 193 8.72 2.15 -37.64
N ALA A 194 9.05 3.45 -37.66
CA ALA A 194 8.89 4.33 -36.52
C ALA A 194 7.40 4.44 -36.12
N ALA A 195 6.53 4.71 -37.09
CA ALA A 195 5.08 4.80 -36.88
C ALA A 195 4.52 3.51 -36.23
N GLY A 196 4.81 2.35 -36.82
CA GLY A 196 4.31 1.07 -36.28
C GLY A 196 4.85 0.72 -34.89
N ARG A 197 6.07 1.17 -34.56
CA ARG A 197 6.62 1.02 -33.20
C ARG A 197 5.92 1.94 -32.21
N ILE A 198 5.63 3.18 -32.59
CA ILE A 198 4.92 4.17 -31.76
C ILE A 198 3.49 3.71 -31.50
N ASP A 199 2.77 3.24 -32.51
CA ASP A 199 1.40 2.71 -32.37
C ASP A 199 1.35 1.56 -31.35
N SER A 200 2.26 0.61 -31.47
CA SER A 200 2.33 -0.51 -30.52
C SER A 200 2.78 -0.10 -29.11
N ILE A 201 3.51 1.01 -28.97
CA ILE A 201 3.83 1.59 -27.65
C ILE A 201 2.59 2.30 -27.06
N LEU A 202 1.80 2.97 -27.90
CA LEU A 202 0.56 3.64 -27.49
C LEU A 202 -0.49 2.62 -27.00
N ASP A 203 -0.64 1.48 -27.66
CA ASP A 203 -1.53 0.39 -27.23
C ASP A 203 -1.19 -0.14 -25.82
N ASP A 204 0.11 -0.35 -25.56
CA ASP A 204 0.61 -0.77 -24.25
C ASP A 204 0.41 0.33 -23.19
N LEU A 205 0.59 1.59 -23.57
CA LEU A 205 0.41 2.74 -22.70
C LEU A 205 -1.07 2.96 -22.35
N ASP A 206 -1.99 2.74 -23.27
CA ASP A 206 -3.43 2.76 -23.00
C ASP A 206 -3.83 1.63 -22.06
N SER A 207 -3.28 0.44 -22.26
CA SER A 207 -3.44 -0.68 -21.32
C SER A 207 -2.94 -0.33 -19.91
N LEU A 208 -1.81 0.37 -19.81
CA LEU A 208 -1.25 0.85 -18.55
C LEU A 208 -2.11 1.95 -17.89
N ARG A 209 -2.70 2.85 -18.69
CA ARG A 209 -3.63 3.91 -18.24
C ARG A 209 -4.96 3.32 -17.75
N ASP A 210 -5.52 2.34 -18.45
CA ASP A 210 -6.76 1.69 -18.03
C ASP A 210 -6.56 0.84 -16.77
N ALA A 211 -5.41 0.17 -16.65
CA ALA A 211 -5.00 -0.45 -15.41
C ALA A 211 -4.76 0.56 -14.26
N ALA A 212 -4.47 1.84 -14.58
CA ALA A 212 -4.27 2.88 -13.57
C ALA A 212 -5.62 3.41 -13.07
N ARG A 213 -6.60 3.52 -13.98
CA ARG A 213 -7.99 3.91 -13.68
C ARG A 213 -8.72 2.87 -12.83
N SER A 214 -8.50 1.58 -13.08
CA SER A 214 -9.08 0.51 -12.24
C SER A 214 -8.47 0.47 -10.83
N TYR A 215 -7.23 0.91 -10.69
CA TYR A 215 -6.56 1.12 -9.41
C TYR A 215 -7.07 2.38 -8.68
N ASP A 216 -7.36 3.47 -9.40
CA ASP A 216 -8.01 4.68 -8.87
C ASP A 216 -9.37 4.36 -8.22
N LEU A 217 -10.09 3.37 -8.75
CA LEU A 217 -11.32 2.85 -8.13
C LEU A 217 -11.10 2.00 -6.87
N SER A 218 -9.89 1.46 -6.69
CA SER A 218 -9.51 0.63 -5.54
C SER A 218 -8.86 1.41 -4.39
N ASP A 219 -8.46 2.67 -4.63
CA ASP A 219 -7.91 3.61 -3.63
C ASP A 219 -8.96 4.67 -3.21
N ARG A 220 -10.16 4.66 -3.81
CA ARG A 220 -11.29 5.47 -3.34
C ARG A 220 -11.83 4.92 -2.02
N PRO A 221 -12.26 5.77 -1.08
CA PRO A 221 -12.86 5.30 0.16
C PRO A 221 -14.05 4.39 -0.12
N HIS A 222 -13.99 3.16 0.39
CA HIS A 222 -15.06 2.18 0.32
C HIS A 222 -15.98 2.35 1.53
N ILE A 223 -17.28 2.54 1.26
CA ILE A 223 -18.31 2.61 2.29
C ILE A 223 -19.17 1.35 2.18
N ALA A 224 -19.11 0.49 3.20
CA ALA A 224 -19.98 -0.69 3.27
C ALA A 224 -21.28 -0.38 4.02
N LEU A 225 -22.41 -0.74 3.42
CA LEU A 225 -23.68 -0.82 4.13
C LEU A 225 -23.79 -2.16 4.88
N ALA A 226 -23.86 -2.09 6.21
CA ALA A 226 -24.03 -3.24 7.09
C ALA A 226 -25.29 -3.09 7.96
N GLY A 227 -25.79 -4.19 8.51
CA GLY A 227 -26.98 -4.20 9.38
C GLY A 227 -27.89 -5.38 9.07
N LEU A 228 -28.87 -5.62 9.94
CA LEU A 228 -29.79 -6.75 9.82
C LEU A 228 -30.61 -6.73 8.51
N PRO A 229 -31.13 -7.90 8.06
CA PRO A 229 -32.08 -7.95 6.95
C PRO A 229 -33.25 -6.99 7.17
N ASN A 230 -33.75 -6.39 6.08
CA ASN A 230 -34.84 -5.40 6.11
C ASN A 230 -34.53 -4.11 6.87
N ALA A 231 -33.29 -3.85 7.30
CA ALA A 231 -32.93 -2.61 8.02
C ALA A 231 -33.03 -1.33 7.17
N GLY A 232 -33.39 -1.41 5.89
CA GLY A 232 -33.47 -0.26 4.98
C GLY A 232 -32.18 0.04 4.20
N LYS A 233 -31.19 -0.86 4.22
CA LYS A 233 -29.91 -0.73 3.48
C LYS A 233 -30.09 -0.40 2.00
N SER A 234 -30.82 -1.23 1.25
CA SER A 234 -31.02 -1.01 -0.18
C SER A 234 -31.85 0.24 -0.49
N THR A 235 -32.73 0.66 0.43
CA THR A 235 -33.46 1.93 0.32
C THR A 235 -32.51 3.12 0.47
N LEU A 236 -31.59 3.07 1.45
CA LEU A 236 -30.56 4.10 1.64
C LEU A 236 -29.53 4.09 0.50
N PHE A 237 -29.14 2.92 0.02
CA PHE A 237 -28.27 2.76 -1.16
C PHE A 237 -28.88 3.48 -2.35
N ASN A 238 -30.14 3.19 -2.69
CA ASN A 238 -30.83 3.83 -3.81
C ASN A 238 -31.04 5.34 -3.59
N ALA A 239 -31.29 5.79 -2.36
CA ALA A 239 -31.43 7.20 -2.04
C ALA A 239 -30.12 7.97 -2.20
N LEU A 240 -28.99 7.38 -1.81
CA LEU A 240 -27.65 7.96 -1.98
C LEU A 240 -27.20 7.96 -3.46
N VAL A 241 -27.54 6.90 -4.19
CA VAL A 241 -27.22 6.74 -5.62
C VAL A 241 -28.09 7.62 -6.51
N GLY A 242 -29.40 7.68 -6.28
CA GLY A 242 -30.38 8.34 -7.17
C GLY A 242 -30.39 9.87 -7.11
N SER A 243 -29.83 10.45 -6.06
CA SER A 243 -29.72 11.91 -5.87
C SER A 243 -28.61 12.60 -6.67
N GLN A 244 -27.72 11.85 -7.34
CA GLN A 244 -26.69 12.38 -8.24
C GLN A 244 -26.43 11.44 -9.43
N ARG A 245 -25.69 11.90 -10.45
CA ARG A 245 -25.27 11.10 -11.61
C ARG A 245 -24.31 9.98 -11.19
N ALA A 246 -24.85 8.87 -10.73
CA ALA A 246 -24.08 7.63 -10.53
C ALA A 246 -23.71 7.03 -11.89
N ILE A 247 -22.41 6.83 -12.13
CA ILE A 247 -21.94 5.96 -13.21
C ILE A 247 -21.98 4.55 -12.65
N VAL A 248 -23.02 3.80 -13.01
CA VAL A 248 -23.17 2.40 -12.61
C VAL A 248 -22.23 1.56 -13.47
N SER A 249 -21.11 1.12 -12.90
CA SER A 249 -20.19 0.19 -13.55
C SER A 249 -20.27 -1.17 -12.87
N PRO A 250 -20.51 -2.28 -13.59
CA PRO A 250 -20.30 -3.61 -13.04
C PRO A 250 -18.79 -3.83 -12.84
N VAL A 251 -18.34 -3.92 -11.58
CA VAL A 251 -16.97 -4.32 -11.27
C VAL A 251 -16.81 -5.82 -11.58
N ILE A 252 -16.24 -6.14 -12.74
CA ILE A 252 -15.97 -7.53 -13.14
C ILE A 252 -14.83 -8.08 -12.27
N GLY A 253 -15.12 -9.07 -11.42
CA GLY A 253 -14.09 -9.88 -10.76
C GLY A 253 -14.28 -10.22 -9.28
N THR A 254 -15.38 -9.82 -8.63
CA THR A 254 -15.69 -10.30 -7.27
C THR A 254 -16.64 -11.49 -7.35
N THR A 255 -16.30 -12.56 -6.64
CA THR A 255 -17.16 -13.73 -6.49
C THR A 255 -18.52 -13.31 -5.92
N ARG A 256 -19.56 -13.42 -6.77
CA ARG A 256 -21.02 -13.33 -6.52
C ARG A 256 -21.46 -12.60 -5.23
N ASP A 257 -22.15 -11.47 -5.45
CA ASP A 257 -23.15 -10.81 -4.57
C ASP A 257 -22.71 -9.61 -3.71
N VAL A 258 -22.09 -8.60 -4.36
CA VAL A 258 -22.01 -7.23 -3.83
C VAL A 258 -22.44 -6.24 -4.91
N ILE A 259 -23.49 -5.45 -4.65
CA ILE A 259 -23.90 -4.34 -5.52
C ILE A 259 -23.05 -3.14 -5.13
N SER A 260 -22.46 -2.46 -6.10
CA SER A 260 -21.63 -1.27 -5.86
C SER A 260 -22.01 -0.12 -6.79
N ALA A 261 -21.87 1.10 -6.30
CA ALA A 261 -22.10 2.31 -7.06
C ALA A 261 -21.11 3.41 -6.66
N GLU A 262 -20.68 4.20 -7.63
CA GLU A 262 -19.91 5.41 -7.40
C GLU A 262 -20.87 6.57 -7.08
N ILE A 263 -20.61 7.26 -5.97
CA ILE A 263 -21.36 8.45 -5.55
C ILE A 263 -20.39 9.58 -5.20
N ASP A 264 -20.83 10.81 -5.43
CA ASP A 264 -20.13 12.01 -4.95
C ASP A 264 -20.65 12.38 -3.56
N ILE A 265 -19.74 12.54 -2.61
CA ILE A 265 -20.00 13.05 -1.26
C ILE A 265 -19.13 14.30 -1.08
N ALA A 266 -19.75 15.47 -1.11
CA ALA A 266 -19.09 16.77 -0.94
C ALA A 266 -17.90 17.01 -1.90
N GLY A 267 -18.06 16.64 -3.18
CA GLY A 267 -17.01 16.77 -4.21
C GLY A 267 -15.98 15.64 -4.22
N ARG A 268 -16.24 14.55 -3.47
CA ARG A 268 -15.36 13.37 -3.38
C ARG A 268 -16.07 12.15 -3.93
N THR A 269 -15.43 11.44 -4.86
CA THR A 269 -15.97 10.19 -5.39
C THR A 269 -15.65 9.02 -4.46
N VAL A 270 -16.69 8.35 -3.95
CA VAL A 270 -16.56 7.17 -3.08
C VAL A 270 -17.29 5.97 -3.67
N VAL A 271 -16.86 4.77 -3.26
CA VAL A 271 -17.51 3.52 -3.68
C VAL A 271 -18.46 3.05 -2.58
N LEU A 272 -19.76 3.14 -2.83
CA LEU A 272 -20.79 2.61 -1.93
C LEU A 272 -21.06 1.15 -2.27
N GLN A 273 -21.03 0.28 -1.27
CA GLN A 273 -21.25 -1.17 -1.42
C GLN A 273 -22.46 -1.63 -0.61
N ASP A 274 -23.49 -2.14 -1.28
CA ASP A 274 -24.60 -2.86 -0.65
C ASP A 274 -24.29 -4.35 -0.66
N CYS A 275 -23.90 -4.87 0.48
CA CYS A 275 -23.69 -6.29 0.69
C CYS A 275 -25.05 -6.98 0.95
N ALA A 276 -25.97 -6.93 -0.01
CA ALA A 276 -27.29 -7.55 0.14
C ALA A 276 -27.36 -8.95 -0.50
N GLY A 277 -27.61 -9.97 0.34
CA GLY A 277 -28.64 -10.97 0.06
C GLY A 277 -28.24 -12.35 -0.49
N LEU A 278 -27.82 -13.27 0.38
CA LEU A 278 -28.02 -14.72 0.16
C LEU A 278 -28.51 -15.37 1.46
N GLY A 279 -29.74 -15.87 1.48
CA GLY A 279 -30.25 -16.67 2.59
C GLY A 279 -31.76 -16.84 2.57
N GLY A 280 -32.22 -18.07 2.38
CA GLY A 280 -33.63 -18.45 2.34
C GLY A 280 -34.01 -19.33 3.51
N SER A 281 -33.90 -18.83 4.75
CA SER A 281 -34.63 -19.29 5.95
C SER A 281 -34.17 -18.50 7.20
N PRO A 282 -35.02 -18.27 8.23
CA PRO A 282 -34.72 -17.33 9.33
C PRO A 282 -33.40 -17.56 10.09
N GLY A 283 -32.96 -18.82 10.26
CA GLY A 283 -31.72 -19.15 10.99
C GLY A 283 -30.44 -19.16 10.13
N GLU A 284 -30.56 -19.32 8.81
CA GLU A 284 -29.42 -19.24 7.89
C GLU A 284 -29.10 -17.77 7.52
N ILE A 285 -30.10 -16.90 7.63
CA ILE A 285 -30.01 -15.47 7.35
C ILE A 285 -29.12 -14.74 8.38
N GLU A 286 -29.17 -15.12 9.66
CA GLU A 286 -28.36 -14.47 10.72
C GLU A 286 -26.87 -14.79 10.56
N LEU A 287 -26.51 -16.04 10.27
CA LEU A 287 -25.12 -16.44 10.04
C LEU A 287 -24.56 -15.89 8.72
N ALA A 288 -25.38 -15.82 7.66
CA ALA A 288 -25.01 -15.19 6.40
C ALA A 288 -24.82 -13.67 6.54
N ALA A 289 -25.70 -13.00 7.30
CA ALA A 289 -25.58 -11.58 7.62
C ALA A 289 -24.35 -11.29 8.49
N PHE A 290 -24.03 -12.18 9.44
CA PHE A 290 -22.83 -12.12 10.28
C PHE A 290 -21.55 -12.19 9.44
N LEU A 291 -21.40 -13.23 8.60
CA LEU A 291 -20.22 -13.42 7.74
C LEU A 291 -20.09 -12.31 6.68
N GLN A 292 -21.20 -11.71 6.27
CA GLN A 292 -21.25 -10.62 5.30
C GLN A 292 -20.87 -9.28 5.94
N ALA A 293 -21.38 -8.99 7.14
CA ALA A 293 -21.01 -7.81 7.91
C ALA A 293 -19.52 -7.85 8.33
N GLU A 294 -19.00 -9.01 8.71
CA GLU A 294 -17.59 -9.21 9.05
C GLU A 294 -16.68 -8.98 7.83
N ARG A 295 -17.00 -9.60 6.68
CA ARG A 295 -16.25 -9.40 5.42
C ARG A 295 -16.31 -7.96 4.90
N ALA A 296 -17.45 -7.29 5.07
CA ALA A 296 -17.63 -5.90 4.67
C ALA A 296 -16.89 -4.95 5.62
N ALA A 297 -16.88 -5.22 6.93
CA ALA A 297 -16.11 -4.46 7.91
C ALA A 297 -14.59 -4.63 7.74
N ASP A 298 -14.14 -5.82 7.32
CA ASP A 298 -12.74 -6.08 7.02
C ASP A 298 -12.26 -5.38 5.74
N ALA A 299 -13.16 -5.14 4.78
CA ALA A 299 -12.82 -4.66 3.43
C ALA A 299 -13.24 -3.21 3.11
N ALA A 300 -13.92 -2.50 4.01
CA ALA A 300 -14.38 -1.11 3.80
C ALA A 300 -13.65 -0.12 4.70
N ASP A 301 -13.38 1.09 4.19
CA ASP A 301 -12.69 2.14 4.94
C ASP A 301 -13.64 2.78 5.98
N LEU A 302 -14.94 2.78 5.68
CA LEU A 302 -16.02 3.16 6.59
C LEU A 302 -17.17 2.15 6.53
N VAL A 303 -17.67 1.72 7.70
CA VAL A 303 -18.86 0.87 7.82
C VAL A 303 -20.04 1.73 8.26
N MET A 304 -21.05 1.79 7.40
CA MET A 304 -22.33 2.42 7.71
C MET A 304 -23.29 1.35 8.24
N TRP A 305 -23.43 1.30 9.57
CA TRP A 305 -24.34 0.36 10.23
C TRP A 305 -25.76 0.91 10.22
N VAL A 306 -26.68 0.24 9.55
CA VAL A 306 -28.08 0.65 9.44
C VAL A 306 -28.93 -0.16 10.41
N HIS A 307 -29.57 0.53 11.34
CA HIS A 307 -30.51 -0.03 12.31
C HIS A 307 -31.89 0.61 12.14
N ARG A 308 -32.97 -0.12 12.41
CA ARG A 308 -34.34 0.41 12.27
C ARG A 308 -34.82 1.06 13.55
N ASN A 309 -35.45 2.24 13.45
CA ASN A 309 -35.96 2.95 14.62
C ASN A 309 -37.01 2.14 15.42
N ASP A 310 -37.82 1.32 14.75
CA ASP A 310 -38.94 0.57 15.34
C ASP A 310 -38.56 -0.83 15.84
N ALA A 311 -37.28 -1.22 15.75
CA ALA A 311 -36.79 -2.54 16.14
C ALA A 311 -35.94 -2.45 17.41
N PRO A 312 -36.07 -3.40 18.35
CA PRO A 312 -35.10 -3.53 19.43
C PRO A 312 -33.78 -4.13 18.90
N TRP A 313 -32.67 -3.72 19.49
CA TRP A 313 -31.37 -4.37 19.31
C TRP A 313 -31.41 -5.80 19.84
N SER A 314 -30.87 -6.73 19.06
CA SER A 314 -30.55 -8.07 19.58
C SER A 314 -29.14 -8.07 20.18
N ALA A 315 -28.88 -9.00 21.11
CA ALA A 315 -27.55 -9.16 21.69
C ALA A 315 -26.47 -9.46 20.62
N ASP A 316 -26.86 -10.17 19.56
CA ASP A 316 -25.96 -10.49 18.44
C ASP A 316 -25.67 -9.26 17.57
N GLU A 317 -26.68 -8.41 17.34
CA GLU A 317 -26.52 -7.14 16.63
C GLU A 317 -25.60 -6.17 17.39
N GLU A 318 -25.78 -6.10 18.71
CA GLU A 318 -24.96 -5.26 19.59
C GLU A 318 -23.51 -5.73 19.62
N ASN A 319 -23.27 -7.05 19.70
CA ASN A 319 -21.94 -7.61 19.65
C ASN A 319 -21.24 -7.35 18.31
N LEU A 320 -21.97 -7.48 17.19
CA LEU A 320 -21.47 -7.15 15.85
C LEU A 320 -21.09 -5.68 15.73
N PHE A 321 -21.98 -4.77 16.13
CA PHE A 321 -21.72 -3.33 16.07
C PHE A 321 -20.54 -2.91 16.96
N ARG A 322 -20.40 -3.51 18.14
CA ARG A 322 -19.26 -3.30 19.04
C ARG A 322 -17.95 -3.88 18.50
N GLY A 323 -18.01 -4.92 17.68
CA GLY A 323 -16.83 -5.50 17.02
C GLY A 323 -16.20 -4.60 15.96
N ILE A 324 -16.95 -3.63 15.43
CA ILE A 324 -16.46 -2.67 14.44
C ILE A 324 -15.72 -1.52 15.16
N ASP A 325 -14.52 -1.20 14.68
CA ASP A 325 -13.72 -0.08 15.20
C ASP A 325 -14.52 1.23 15.20
N HIS A 326 -14.55 1.92 16.35
CA HIS A 326 -15.26 3.18 16.54
C HIS A 326 -14.83 4.26 15.55
N ALA A 327 -13.55 4.26 15.14
CA ALA A 327 -13.03 5.21 14.16
C ALA A 327 -13.59 4.97 12.75
N ARG A 328 -14.01 3.74 12.45
CA ARG A 328 -14.42 3.27 11.12
C ARG A 328 -15.90 2.90 11.04
N ARG A 329 -16.71 3.31 12.02
CA ARG A 329 -18.15 3.06 12.04
C ARG A 329 -18.96 4.35 12.07
N LEU A 330 -20.11 4.31 11.41
CA LEU A 330 -21.15 5.33 11.44
C LEU A 330 -22.50 4.64 11.65
N LEU A 331 -23.18 4.94 12.75
CA LEU A 331 -24.48 4.37 13.09
C LEU A 331 -25.61 5.21 12.46
N VAL A 332 -26.42 4.58 11.61
CA VAL A 332 -27.57 5.17 10.95
C VAL A 332 -28.84 4.53 11.47
N ILE A 333 -29.71 5.33 12.11
CA ILE A 333 -31.07 4.90 12.42
C ILE A 333 -31.98 5.23 11.24
N SER A 334 -32.47 4.20 10.57
CA SER A 334 -33.40 4.29 9.44
C SER A 334 -34.86 4.25 9.89
N GLN A 335 -35.76 4.62 8.98
CA GLN A 335 -37.22 4.57 9.19
C GLN A 335 -37.69 5.38 10.41
N SER A 336 -37.08 6.55 10.63
CA SER A 336 -37.39 7.44 11.75
C SER A 336 -38.81 8.02 11.73
N ASP A 337 -39.57 7.80 10.65
CA ASP A 337 -41.00 8.04 10.55
C ASP A 337 -41.85 7.10 11.43
N ARG A 338 -41.25 6.02 11.94
CA ARG A 338 -41.91 5.04 12.82
C ARG A 338 -41.60 5.31 14.30
N PRO A 339 -42.49 4.91 15.23
CA PRO A 339 -42.24 5.07 16.66
C PRO A 339 -41.00 4.29 17.09
N ALA A 340 -40.16 4.92 17.92
CA ALA A 340 -38.94 4.30 18.43
C ALA A 340 -39.24 3.09 19.32
N ALA A 341 -38.37 2.08 19.28
CA ALA A 341 -38.38 1.01 20.26
C ALA A 341 -38.25 1.57 21.69
N THR A 342 -38.96 0.98 22.66
CA THR A 342 -39.16 1.55 24.01
C THR A 342 -38.17 1.04 25.06
N ASP A 343 -37.07 0.40 24.65
CA ASP A 343 -36.07 -0.15 25.58
C ASP A 343 -34.99 0.90 25.96
N PRO A 344 -34.92 1.36 27.22
CA PRO A 344 -33.97 2.38 27.67
C PRO A 344 -32.51 1.88 27.80
N THR A 345 -32.26 0.58 27.61
CA THR A 345 -30.92 -0.02 27.73
C THR A 345 -30.17 -0.15 26.40
N GLN A 346 -30.81 0.21 25.29
CA GLN A 346 -30.31 0.01 23.93
C GLN A 346 -29.89 1.33 23.27
N PRO A 347 -28.99 1.30 22.26
CA PRO A 347 -28.61 2.50 21.51
C PRO A 347 -29.84 3.23 20.99
N THR A 348 -30.02 4.47 21.43
CA THR A 348 -31.16 5.31 21.08
C THR A 348 -30.83 6.25 19.92
N THR A 349 -31.79 7.06 19.48
CA THR A 349 -31.54 8.20 18.58
C THR A 349 -30.50 9.18 19.08
N ALA A 350 -30.19 9.18 20.38
CA ALA A 350 -29.12 9.99 20.96
C ALA A 350 -27.71 9.39 20.74
N ASP A 351 -27.62 8.09 20.46
CA ASP A 351 -26.35 7.36 20.21
C ASP A 351 -26.05 7.21 18.72
N ALA A 352 -26.99 7.60 17.85
CA ALA A 352 -26.85 7.54 16.41
C ALA A 352 -26.00 8.71 15.88
N ASP A 353 -25.09 8.40 14.97
CA ASP A 353 -24.38 9.44 14.21
C ASP A 353 -25.35 10.17 13.26
N VAL A 354 -26.32 9.45 12.70
CA VAL A 354 -27.35 10.00 11.80
C VAL A 354 -28.69 9.31 12.01
N VAL A 355 -29.78 10.09 12.02
CA VAL A 355 -31.15 9.58 11.98
C VAL A 355 -31.78 9.96 10.64
N VAL A 356 -32.27 8.98 9.89
CA VAL A 356 -32.79 9.15 8.53
C VAL A 356 -34.15 8.52 8.34
N SER A 357 -34.99 9.20 7.57
CA SER A 357 -36.13 8.58 6.89
C SER A 357 -35.86 8.73 5.40
N ALA A 358 -35.62 7.60 4.71
CA ALA A 358 -35.31 7.60 3.28
C ALA A 358 -36.44 8.17 2.39
N LEU A 359 -37.58 8.56 2.98
CA LEU A 359 -38.70 9.25 2.37
C LEU A 359 -38.61 10.79 2.44
N GLN A 360 -37.59 11.34 3.11
CA GLN A 360 -37.40 12.78 3.31
C GLN A 360 -36.00 13.22 2.82
N ASP A 361 -35.96 14.03 1.75
CA ASP A 361 -34.71 14.48 1.10
C ASP A 361 -33.72 15.17 2.07
N ARG A 362 -34.24 16.00 3.00
CA ARG A 362 -33.42 16.70 4.00
C ARG A 362 -32.62 15.78 4.92
N SER A 363 -33.08 14.55 5.13
CA SER A 363 -32.38 13.59 5.99
C SER A 363 -31.21 12.89 5.28
N VAL A 364 -31.27 12.80 3.95
CA VAL A 364 -30.19 12.23 3.14
C VAL A 364 -29.03 13.23 3.03
N ASP A 365 -29.31 14.53 3.03
CA ASP A 365 -28.26 15.56 3.06
C ASP A 365 -27.47 15.55 4.38
N HIS A 366 -28.16 15.40 5.53
CA HIS A 366 -27.48 15.22 6.82
C HIS A 366 -26.61 13.96 6.85
N LEU A 367 -27.05 12.88 6.19
CA LEU A 367 -26.25 11.67 6.04
C LEU A 367 -24.98 11.94 5.23
N ARG A 368 -25.05 12.75 4.17
CA ARG A 368 -23.87 13.15 3.39
C ARG A 368 -22.88 13.96 4.20
N ASP A 369 -23.36 14.94 4.97
CA ASP A 369 -22.50 15.77 5.81
C ASP A 369 -21.75 14.94 6.86
N ALA A 370 -22.43 13.96 7.46
CA ALA A 370 -21.84 13.03 8.42
C ALA A 370 -20.82 12.09 7.74
N LEU A 371 -21.12 11.59 6.54
CA LEU A 371 -20.18 10.79 5.76
C LEU A 371 -18.95 11.61 5.37
N ALA A 372 -19.11 12.85 4.89
CA ALA A 372 -18.01 13.75 4.54
C ALA A 372 -17.10 14.01 5.75
N SER A 373 -17.68 14.33 6.91
CA SER A 373 -16.95 14.58 8.15
C SER A 373 -16.16 13.34 8.64
N ARG A 374 -16.67 12.13 8.40
CA ARG A 374 -15.97 10.89 8.75
C ARG A 374 -14.87 10.55 7.77
N LEU A 375 -15.09 10.76 6.47
CA LEU A 375 -14.09 10.55 5.42
C LEU A 375 -12.89 11.48 5.58
N GLU A 376 -13.11 12.74 5.95
CA GLU A 376 -12.04 13.70 6.26
C GLU A 376 -11.07 13.18 7.34
N ARG A 377 -11.61 12.55 8.39
CA ARG A 377 -10.81 12.02 9.51
C ARG A 377 -10.03 10.75 9.15
N ILE A 378 -10.45 10.03 8.12
CA ILE A 378 -9.77 8.84 7.60
C ILE A 378 -8.60 9.27 6.69
N GLU A 379 -8.76 10.36 5.94
CA GLU A 379 -7.79 10.86 4.95
C GLU A 379 -6.60 11.64 5.52
N ASP A 380 -6.68 12.21 6.74
CA ASP A 380 -5.49 12.76 7.43
C ASP A 380 -4.34 11.74 7.55
N CYS A 381 -4.57 10.46 7.18
CA CYS A 381 -3.60 9.37 7.12
C CYS A 381 -3.14 8.90 5.71
N ALA A 382 -3.65 9.44 4.57
CA ALA A 382 -3.28 8.96 3.22
C ALA A 382 -3.08 10.09 2.16
N PRO A 383 -2.03 10.05 1.32
CA PRO A 383 -1.73 11.13 0.36
C PRO A 383 -2.41 10.93 -1.01
N THR A 384 -3.56 11.57 -1.23
CA THR A 384 -4.34 11.59 -2.48
C THR A 384 -3.59 12.24 -3.66
N ASP A 385 -2.65 13.16 -3.39
CA ASP A 385 -1.91 13.93 -4.40
C ASP A 385 -0.97 13.08 -5.28
N ALA A 386 -0.52 11.92 -4.79
CA ALA A 386 0.46 11.10 -5.49
C ALA A 386 -0.14 10.37 -6.70
N LEU A 387 -1.40 9.96 -6.63
CA LEU A 387 -2.08 9.20 -7.70
C LEU A 387 -2.49 10.10 -8.86
N GLN A 388 -2.98 11.31 -8.55
CA GLN A 388 -3.30 12.32 -9.55
C GLN A 388 -2.05 12.69 -10.37
N ALA A 389 -0.92 12.89 -9.70
CA ALA A 389 0.36 13.16 -10.36
C ALA A 389 0.82 12.03 -11.30
N ILE A 390 0.58 10.76 -10.93
CA ILE A 390 0.88 9.61 -11.79
C ILE A 390 -0.04 9.60 -13.02
N SER A 391 -1.35 9.81 -12.84
CA SER A 391 -2.30 9.84 -13.95
C SER A 391 -2.00 10.98 -14.93
N ASP A 392 -1.59 12.15 -14.44
CA ASP A 392 -1.26 13.29 -15.29
C ASP A 392 0.01 13.03 -16.10
N ARG A 393 1.04 12.43 -15.49
CA ARG A 393 2.28 12.03 -16.20
C ARG A 393 2.04 10.99 -17.28
N LEU A 394 1.20 9.98 -17.02
CA LEU A 394 0.82 8.99 -18.04
C LEU A 394 0.06 9.64 -19.20
N ARG A 395 -0.82 10.61 -18.90
CA ARG A 395 -1.56 11.36 -19.92
C ARG A 395 -0.62 12.20 -20.78
N ASP A 396 0.36 12.84 -20.15
CA ASP A 396 1.31 13.70 -20.87
C ASP A 396 2.25 12.88 -21.74
N ALA A 397 2.79 11.75 -21.24
CA ALA A 397 3.56 10.81 -22.04
C ALA A 397 2.78 10.32 -23.28
N HIS A 398 1.49 10.02 -23.11
CA HIS A 398 0.64 9.59 -24.21
C HIS A 398 0.44 10.70 -25.26
N LYS A 399 0.28 11.96 -24.86
CA LYS A 399 0.15 13.07 -25.81
C LYS A 399 1.41 13.26 -26.64
N LEU A 400 2.57 13.18 -26.01
CA LEU A 400 3.87 13.32 -26.67
C LEU A 400 4.11 12.19 -27.68
N LEU A 401 3.77 10.94 -27.32
CA LEU A 401 3.87 9.79 -28.22
C LEU A 401 2.89 9.86 -29.39
N ASN A 402 1.66 10.36 -29.17
CA ASN A 402 0.71 10.63 -30.26
C ASN A 402 1.25 11.68 -31.24
N LEU A 403 1.90 12.73 -30.73
CA LEU A 403 2.52 13.76 -31.57
C LEU A 403 3.70 13.18 -32.36
N ALA A 404 4.53 12.34 -31.71
CA ALA A 404 5.63 11.61 -32.34
C ALA A 404 5.17 10.67 -33.47
N GLY A 405 3.94 10.13 -33.37
CA GLY A 405 3.34 9.26 -34.38
C GLY A 405 2.64 9.99 -35.54
N ASP A 406 2.61 11.33 -35.56
CA ASP A 406 1.96 12.10 -36.62
C ASP A 406 2.75 12.00 -37.94
N GLU A 407 2.04 11.72 -39.05
CA GLU A 407 2.61 11.63 -40.41
C GLU A 407 3.37 12.89 -40.82
N GLY A 408 2.99 14.05 -40.28
CA GLY A 408 3.68 15.32 -40.51
C GLY A 408 5.01 15.47 -39.75
N MET A 409 5.22 14.71 -38.67
CA MET A 409 6.35 14.89 -37.75
C MET A 409 7.39 13.76 -37.83
N ILE A 410 6.95 12.53 -38.11
CA ILE A 410 7.84 11.37 -38.32
C ILE A 410 8.96 11.63 -39.37
N PRO A 411 8.74 12.38 -40.47
CA PRO A 411 9.81 12.67 -41.43
C PRO A 411 10.92 13.58 -40.89
N ASN A 412 10.73 14.20 -39.72
CA ASN A 412 11.72 15.07 -39.08
C ASN A 412 12.35 14.35 -37.87
N PRO A 413 13.55 13.75 -38.02
CA PRO A 413 14.15 12.93 -36.98
C PRO A 413 14.54 13.71 -35.72
N GLU A 414 14.87 15.01 -35.84
CA GLU A 414 15.20 15.85 -34.68
C GLU A 414 13.99 16.12 -33.79
N LEU A 415 12.84 16.43 -34.41
CA LEU A 415 11.58 16.63 -33.70
C LEU A 415 11.08 15.31 -33.08
N LEU A 416 11.19 14.21 -33.83
CA LEU A 416 10.85 12.88 -33.34
C LEU A 416 11.69 12.50 -32.11
N ALA A 417 13.01 12.73 -32.14
CA ALA A 417 13.89 12.46 -31.01
C ALA A 417 13.55 13.31 -29.78
N ALA A 418 13.18 14.59 -29.97
CA ALA A 418 12.79 15.46 -28.87
C ALA A 418 11.53 14.95 -28.13
N GLU A 419 10.48 14.59 -28.86
CA GLU A 419 9.23 14.10 -28.27
C GLU A 419 9.39 12.73 -27.60
N LEU A 420 10.22 11.85 -28.16
CA LEU A 420 10.57 10.57 -27.53
C LEU A 420 11.33 10.77 -26.21
N ARG A 421 12.26 11.73 -26.13
CA ARG A 421 12.96 12.08 -24.87
C ARG A 421 12.00 12.59 -23.82
N ASP A 422 11.12 13.53 -24.18
CA ASP A 422 10.16 14.10 -23.25
C ASP A 422 9.17 13.04 -22.75
N ALA A 423 8.68 12.16 -23.64
CA ALA A 423 7.82 11.05 -23.26
C ALA A 423 8.53 10.08 -22.28
N LEU A 424 9.79 9.75 -22.54
CA LEU A 424 10.61 8.90 -21.67
C LEU A 424 10.86 9.56 -20.31
N GLU A 425 11.10 10.87 -20.26
CA GLU A 425 11.25 11.62 -19.00
C GLU A 425 9.95 11.59 -18.18
N ARG A 426 8.80 11.83 -18.81
CA ARG A 426 7.49 11.76 -18.13
C ARG A 426 7.24 10.38 -17.53
N LEU A 427 7.52 9.31 -18.28
CA LEU A 427 7.35 7.94 -17.80
C LEU A 427 8.34 7.56 -16.70
N SER A 428 9.62 7.85 -16.89
CA SER A 428 10.66 7.52 -15.91
C SER A 428 10.54 8.33 -14.62
N SER A 429 9.90 9.51 -14.67
CA SER A 429 9.59 10.31 -13.48
C SER A 429 8.48 9.70 -12.61
N ILE A 430 7.65 8.80 -13.14
CA ILE A 430 6.62 8.07 -12.39
C ILE A 430 7.32 7.14 -11.40
N GLY A 431 7.08 7.35 -10.10
CA GLY A 431 7.82 6.66 -9.03
C GLY A 431 9.20 7.27 -8.70
N ARG A 432 9.69 8.21 -9.51
CA ARG A 432 10.90 9.02 -9.24
C ARG A 432 10.54 10.47 -8.95
N SER A 433 9.76 10.73 -7.89
CA SER A 433 9.72 12.08 -7.31
C SER A 433 10.88 12.23 -6.33
N ASP A 434 11.89 13.05 -6.62
CA ASP A 434 12.97 13.48 -5.70
C ASP A 434 13.33 12.45 -4.63
N ALA A 435 13.76 11.29 -5.14
CA ALA A 435 13.53 9.97 -4.54
C ALA A 435 14.22 9.67 -3.20
N PRO A 436 15.40 10.22 -2.84
CA PRO A 436 16.03 9.85 -1.57
C PRO A 436 15.34 10.48 -0.37
N ASP A 437 15.18 11.80 -0.32
CA ASP A 437 14.78 12.49 0.92
C ASP A 437 13.33 12.21 1.31
N ARG A 438 12.42 12.07 0.32
CA ARG A 438 11.02 11.72 0.56
C ARG A 438 10.86 10.26 0.97
N VAL A 439 11.57 9.32 0.31
CA VAL A 439 11.56 7.90 0.68
C VAL A 439 12.20 7.71 2.07
N LEU A 440 13.30 8.42 2.35
CA LEU A 440 13.90 8.44 3.67
C LEU A 440 12.93 9.00 4.73
N GLY A 441 12.23 10.09 4.43
CA GLY A 441 11.18 10.64 5.31
C GLY A 441 10.04 9.64 5.58
N LEU A 442 9.63 8.88 4.57
CA LEU A 442 8.64 7.81 4.72
C LEU A 442 9.16 6.64 5.56
N ILE A 443 10.41 6.22 5.32
CA ILE A 443 11.08 5.17 6.09
C ILE A 443 11.16 5.56 7.56
N TYR A 444 11.56 6.80 7.85
CA TYR A 444 11.69 7.29 9.23
C TYR A 444 10.35 7.45 9.95
N SER A 445 9.26 7.71 9.24
CA SER A 445 7.93 7.91 9.83
C SER A 445 7.14 6.62 10.02
N ARG A 446 7.36 5.59 9.18
CA ARG A 446 6.51 4.37 9.15
C ARG A 446 7.15 3.11 9.71
N PHE A 447 8.46 3.12 9.96
CA PHE A 447 9.18 1.93 10.44
C PHE A 447 9.61 2.06 11.90
N CYS A 448 9.49 0.96 12.64
CA CYS A 448 10.04 0.85 13.99
C CYS A 448 11.57 0.72 13.97
N VAL A 449 12.22 0.99 15.11
CA VAL A 449 13.65 0.72 15.29
C VAL A 449 13.92 -0.78 15.13
N GLY A 450 14.86 -1.14 14.25
CA GLY A 450 15.31 -2.52 14.02
C GLY A 450 14.68 -3.27 12.85
N LYS A 451 13.91 -2.57 12.01
CA LYS A 451 13.55 -2.98 10.65
C LYS A 451 13.85 -1.85 9.68
#